data_AF-S8CQF2-F1
#
_entry.id   AF-S8CQF2-F1
#
_cell.length_a   1.000
_cell.length_b   1.000
_cell.length_c   1.000
_cell.angle_alpha   90.00
_cell.angle_beta   90.00
_cell.angle_gamma   90.00
#
_symmetry.space_group_name_H-M   'P 1'
#
loop_
_entity.id
_entity.type
_entity.pdbx_description
1 polymer ?
#
loop_
_entity_poly.entity_id
_entity_poly.type
_entity_poly.pdbx_seq_one_letter_code
_entity_poly.pdbx_strand_id
1 'polypeptide(L)'
;MAPLMTLYGFMSLGLEMCEMALWYSEYANFNSTGKRPARITLWAVSFTAAKKAVSRILLLIVSMGHGVVRESVSMSVRVAVVGGAVCGVAGCGSGLLLFHTLDPLSWLSKTLEKLQMKRSMGKLELYRKLTNGVAVSAVASSKMGTEVVLVDDVPFPAQLSATKPLILLAHGITDLEIHYLQIKFTAIGVYLDPEISTHLQRWKGRAAGDLAQDDEFFSDVVSAGVEKVVKVVVIKEIKGSQFGVQLESTVRDRLAQEDNYNDDEEACVEAILQFFQSKYLNKGSTIAFHFPPAPSPARIVFGKQDDATTLLVENANVAEAIQKWYLGGSRGVSPTTTSSLAHHLAGLLSK
;
A
#
# COMPACT_ATOMS: atom_id res chain seq x y z
N MET A 1 4.72 -37.68 -22.85
CA MET A 1 3.98 -36.88 -21.83
C MET A 1 4.73 -35.60 -21.44
N ALA A 2 6.06 -35.62 -21.24
CA ALA A 2 6.86 -34.42 -20.93
C ALA A 2 6.78 -33.27 -21.97
N PRO A 3 6.91 -33.47 -23.30
CA PRO A 3 6.91 -32.35 -24.25
C PRO A 3 5.54 -31.66 -24.39
N LEU A 4 4.45 -32.42 -24.20
CA LEU A 4 3.09 -31.87 -24.19
C LEU A 4 2.91 -30.94 -22.98
N MET A 5 3.30 -31.38 -21.79
CA MET A 5 3.18 -30.60 -20.55
C MET A 5 3.99 -29.29 -20.60
N THR A 6 5.16 -29.29 -21.26
CA THR A 6 5.95 -28.08 -21.45
C THR A 6 5.26 -27.09 -22.39
N LEU A 7 4.71 -27.55 -23.52
CA LEU A 7 3.96 -26.71 -24.46
C LEU A 7 2.72 -26.08 -23.81
N TYR A 8 1.98 -26.86 -23.00
CA TYR A 8 0.83 -26.35 -22.23
C TYR A 8 1.26 -25.37 -21.13
N GLY A 9 2.40 -25.57 -20.49
CA GLY A 9 2.98 -24.62 -19.55
C GLY A 9 3.27 -23.26 -20.20
N PHE A 10 3.87 -23.27 -21.40
CA PHE A 10 4.11 -22.05 -22.17
C PHE A 10 2.80 -21.37 -22.61
N MET A 11 1.79 -22.13 -23.04
CA MET A 11 0.47 -21.59 -23.38
C MET A 11 -0.22 -20.96 -22.16
N SER A 12 -0.14 -21.59 -20.98
CA SER A 12 -0.72 -21.06 -19.74
C SER A 12 -0.02 -19.77 -19.30
N LEU A 13 1.31 -19.71 -19.42
CA LEU A 13 2.09 -18.51 -19.11
C LEU A 13 1.75 -17.37 -20.07
N GLY A 14 1.66 -17.64 -21.37
CA GLY A 14 1.26 -16.66 -22.37
C GLY A 14 -0.15 -16.11 -22.12
N LEU A 15 -1.08 -16.99 -21.75
CA LEU A 15 -2.46 -16.59 -21.42
C LEU A 15 -2.52 -15.71 -20.17
N GLU A 16 -1.67 -15.99 -19.18
CA GLU A 16 -1.55 -15.21 -17.94
C GLU A 16 -0.93 -13.83 -18.19
N MET A 17 0.09 -13.75 -19.04
CA MET A 17 0.66 -12.46 -19.46
C MET A 17 -0.35 -11.61 -20.23
N CYS A 18 -1.18 -12.21 -21.10
CA CYS A 18 -2.24 -11.50 -21.82
C CYS A 18 -3.37 -11.01 -20.89
N GLU A 19 -3.77 -11.82 -19.91
CA GLU A 19 -4.78 -11.44 -18.90
C GLU A 19 -4.30 -10.22 -18.09
N MET A 20 -3.06 -10.26 -17.58
CA MET A 20 -2.48 -9.15 -16.81
C MET A 20 -2.32 -7.89 -17.65
N ALA A 21 -1.96 -8.02 -18.93
CA ALA A 21 -1.87 -6.89 -19.85
C ALA A 21 -3.24 -6.22 -20.11
N LEU A 22 -4.31 -7.00 -20.22
CA LEU A 22 -5.68 -6.47 -20.40
C LEU A 22 -6.19 -5.78 -19.13
N TRP A 23 -5.96 -6.37 -17.94
CA TRP A 23 -6.27 -5.73 -16.66
C TRP A 23 -5.47 -4.44 -16.45
N TYR A 24 -4.19 -4.43 -16.82
CA TYR A 24 -3.36 -3.22 -16.79
C TYR A 24 -3.88 -2.15 -17.76
N SER A 25 -4.29 -2.53 -18.96
CA SER A 25 -4.88 -1.61 -19.94
C SER A 25 -6.22 -1.05 -19.47
N GLU A 26 -7.07 -1.87 -18.82
CA GLU A 26 -8.31 -1.42 -18.21
C GLU A 26 -8.03 -0.42 -17.07
N TYR A 27 -7.07 -0.74 -16.20
CA TYR A 27 -6.64 0.13 -15.12
C TYR A 27 -6.09 1.46 -15.65
N ALA A 28 -5.21 1.43 -16.66
CA ALA A 28 -4.63 2.61 -17.27
C ALA A 28 -5.69 3.51 -17.92
N ASN A 29 -6.67 2.92 -18.63
CA ASN A 29 -7.79 3.65 -19.21
C ASN A 29 -8.75 4.21 -18.16
N PHE A 30 -9.04 3.45 -17.11
CA PHE A 30 -9.86 3.92 -15.99
C PHE A 30 -9.18 5.07 -15.23
N ASN A 31 -7.85 4.98 -15.05
CA ASN A 31 -7.04 6.00 -14.41
C ASN A 31 -6.93 7.29 -15.24
N SER A 32 -7.04 7.22 -16.58
CA SER A 32 -6.96 8.40 -17.46
C SER A 32 -8.31 9.03 -17.81
N THR A 33 -9.38 8.24 -17.92
CA THR A 33 -10.69 8.71 -18.43
C THR A 33 -11.85 8.53 -17.45
N GLY A 34 -11.64 7.84 -16.31
CA GLY A 34 -12.66 7.60 -15.28
C GLY A 34 -13.81 6.68 -15.72
N LYS A 35 -13.78 6.16 -16.96
CA LYS A 35 -14.78 5.24 -17.51
C LYS A 35 -14.14 3.89 -17.78
N ARG A 36 -14.83 2.80 -17.44
CA ARG A 36 -14.36 1.45 -17.76
C ARG A 36 -14.78 1.08 -19.19
N PRO A 37 -13.83 0.88 -20.13
CA PRO A 37 -14.19 0.50 -21.49
C PRO A 37 -14.72 -0.94 -21.52
N ALA A 38 -16.03 -1.09 -21.78
CA ALA A 38 -16.75 -2.37 -21.74
C ALA A 38 -16.18 -3.47 -22.65
N ARG A 39 -15.42 -3.10 -23.69
CA ARG A 39 -14.72 -4.08 -24.55
C ARG A 39 -13.53 -4.72 -23.84
N ILE A 40 -12.74 -3.95 -23.08
CA ILE A 40 -11.52 -4.46 -22.43
C ILE A 40 -11.89 -5.38 -21.27
N THR A 41 -12.90 -5.02 -20.48
CA THR A 41 -13.45 -5.89 -19.42
C THR A 41 -13.97 -7.22 -19.98
N LEU A 42 -14.69 -7.18 -21.11
CA LEU A 42 -15.23 -8.38 -21.76
C LEU A 42 -14.10 -9.32 -22.21
N TRP A 43 -13.05 -8.78 -22.81
CA TRP A 43 -11.86 -9.56 -23.18
C TRP A 43 -11.14 -10.11 -21.94
N ALA A 44 -10.90 -9.30 -20.91
CA ALA A 44 -10.23 -9.74 -19.68
C ALA A 44 -10.96 -10.93 -19.02
N VAL A 45 -12.28 -10.83 -18.87
CA VAL A 45 -13.12 -11.90 -18.31
C VAL A 45 -13.12 -13.14 -19.21
N SER A 46 -13.05 -12.97 -20.54
CA SER A 46 -12.93 -14.08 -21.49
C SER A 46 -11.62 -14.85 -21.34
N PHE A 47 -10.50 -14.14 -21.12
CA PHE A 47 -9.20 -14.74 -20.84
C PHE A 47 -9.18 -15.49 -19.50
N THR A 48 -9.82 -14.95 -18.44
CA THR A 48 -9.97 -15.65 -17.16
C THR A 48 -10.78 -16.94 -17.30
N ALA A 49 -11.85 -16.92 -18.11
CA ALA A 49 -12.64 -18.11 -18.40
C ALA A 49 -11.84 -19.16 -19.20
N ALA A 50 -11.08 -18.73 -20.21
CA ALA A 50 -10.19 -19.59 -20.98
C ALA A 50 -9.12 -20.26 -20.09
N LYS A 51 -8.51 -19.51 -19.16
CA LYS A 51 -7.53 -20.05 -18.19
C LYS A 51 -8.14 -21.16 -17.32
N LYS A 52 -9.34 -20.93 -16.80
CA LYS A 52 -10.07 -21.92 -16.00
C LYS A 52 -10.43 -23.17 -16.82
N ALA A 53 -10.77 -23.02 -18.10
CA ALA A 53 -11.03 -24.14 -19.00
C ALA A 53 -9.77 -24.95 -19.30
N VAL A 54 -8.65 -24.30 -19.61
CA VAL A 54 -7.35 -24.95 -19.88
C VAL A 54 -6.86 -25.71 -18.65
N SER A 55 -7.00 -25.14 -17.45
CA SER A 55 -6.64 -25.81 -16.19
C SER A 55 -7.45 -27.09 -15.95
N ARG A 56 -8.76 -27.07 -16.25
CA ARG A 56 -9.63 -28.26 -16.15
C ARG A 56 -9.28 -29.33 -17.18
N ILE A 57 -8.94 -28.95 -18.40
CA ILE A 57 -8.49 -29.90 -19.45
C ILE A 57 -7.15 -30.54 -19.03
N LEU A 58 -6.24 -29.76 -18.44
CA LEU A 58 -4.95 -30.26 -17.97
C LEU A 58 -5.11 -31.27 -16.82
N LEU A 59 -6.02 -30.99 -15.88
CA LEU A 59 -6.39 -31.96 -14.83
C LEU A 59 -6.95 -33.27 -15.40
N LEU A 60 -7.77 -33.20 -16.46
CA LEU A 60 -8.31 -34.39 -17.13
C LEU A 60 -7.24 -35.18 -17.88
N ILE A 61 -6.31 -34.52 -18.57
CA ILE A 61 -5.21 -35.21 -19.28
C ILE A 61 -4.26 -35.87 -18.28
N VAL A 62 -3.94 -35.19 -17.17
CA VAL A 62 -3.09 -35.72 -16.11
C VAL A 62 -3.75 -36.88 -15.37
N SER A 63 -5.08 -36.84 -15.15
CA SER A 63 -5.81 -37.94 -14.53
C SER A 63 -5.93 -39.17 -15.43
N MET A 64 -6.10 -38.98 -16.75
CA MET A 64 -6.08 -40.09 -17.73
C MET A 64 -4.69 -40.73 -17.86
N GLY A 65 -3.62 -39.96 -17.74
CA GLY A 65 -2.24 -40.44 -17.81
C GLY A 65 -1.76 -41.29 -16.63
N HIS A 66 -2.50 -41.30 -15.51
CA HIS A 66 -2.16 -42.03 -14.28
C HIS A 66 -2.97 -43.32 -14.07
N GLY A 67 -3.62 -43.86 -15.12
CA GLY A 67 -4.23 -45.20 -15.05
C GLY A 67 -5.34 -45.35 -14.01
N VAL A 68 -5.97 -44.26 -13.58
CA VAL A 68 -7.17 -44.30 -12.74
C VAL A 68 -8.39 -44.06 -13.63
N VAL A 69 -8.66 -45.03 -14.50
CA VAL A 69 -9.97 -45.16 -15.14
C VAL A 69 -10.71 -46.26 -14.38
N ARG A 70 -11.70 -45.86 -13.58
CA ARG A 70 -12.90 -46.68 -13.37
C ARG A 70 -14.10 -45.90 -13.89
N GLU A 71 -14.94 -46.65 -14.58
CA GLU A 71 -15.98 -46.21 -15.49
C GLU A 71 -17.02 -45.30 -14.82
N SER A 72 -17.27 -44.14 -15.42
CA SER A 72 -18.64 -43.63 -15.60
C SER A 72 -18.69 -42.77 -16.87
N VAL A 73 -18.75 -43.45 -18.01
CA VAL A 73 -18.81 -42.90 -19.38
C VAL A 73 -20.06 -42.02 -19.62
N SER A 74 -20.95 -41.83 -18.63
CA SER A 74 -22.13 -40.98 -18.77
C SER A 74 -21.87 -39.48 -18.52
N MET A 75 -20.78 -39.08 -17.84
CA MET A 75 -20.61 -37.67 -17.43
C MET A 75 -19.82 -36.83 -18.45
N SER A 76 -18.91 -37.44 -19.21
CA SER A 76 -18.12 -36.73 -20.22
C SER A 76 -18.95 -36.21 -21.40
N VAL A 77 -20.01 -36.92 -21.80
CA VAL A 77 -20.92 -36.46 -22.85
C VAL A 77 -21.79 -35.29 -22.36
N ARG A 78 -22.20 -35.29 -21.09
CA ARG A 78 -22.96 -34.18 -20.48
C ARG A 78 -22.11 -32.92 -20.35
N VAL A 79 -20.83 -33.05 -20.00
CA VAL A 79 -19.90 -31.91 -19.91
C VAL A 79 -19.53 -31.36 -21.29
N ALA A 80 -19.45 -32.20 -22.33
CA ALA A 80 -19.24 -31.74 -23.70
C ALA A 80 -20.48 -31.04 -24.29
N VAL A 81 -21.69 -31.54 -24.01
CA VAL A 81 -22.95 -30.91 -24.44
C VAL A 81 -23.22 -29.61 -23.68
N VAL A 82 -22.93 -29.56 -22.37
CA VAL A 82 -23.06 -28.33 -21.57
C VAL A 82 -21.94 -27.34 -21.88
N GLY A 83 -20.71 -27.80 -22.15
CA GLY A 83 -19.60 -26.96 -22.61
C GLY A 83 -19.84 -26.36 -24.00
N GLY A 84 -20.42 -27.14 -24.91
CA GLY A 84 -20.87 -26.68 -26.23
C GLY A 84 -22.03 -25.67 -26.14
N ALA A 85 -22.99 -25.89 -25.24
CA ALA A 85 -24.09 -24.95 -24.99
C ALA A 85 -23.59 -23.63 -24.36
N VAL A 86 -22.62 -23.68 -23.44
CA VAL A 86 -22.04 -22.46 -22.83
C VAL A 86 -21.21 -21.66 -23.83
N CYS A 87 -20.54 -22.31 -24.78
CA CYS A 87 -19.83 -21.61 -25.85
C CYS A 87 -20.79 -20.99 -26.90
N GLY A 88 -21.97 -21.61 -27.10
CA GLY A 88 -23.03 -21.07 -27.97
C GLY A 88 -23.84 -19.92 -27.34
N VAL A 89 -23.98 -19.89 -26.01
CA VAL A 89 -24.75 -18.84 -25.29
C VAL A 89 -23.87 -17.68 -24.81
N ALA A 90 -22.55 -17.77 -24.90
CA ALA A 90 -21.65 -16.63 -24.71
C ALA A 90 -21.84 -15.51 -25.78
N GLY A 91 -22.61 -15.77 -26.84
CA GLY A 91 -23.11 -14.75 -27.76
C GLY A 91 -24.37 -14.00 -27.30
N CYS A 92 -25.03 -14.42 -26.21
CA CYS A 92 -26.25 -13.80 -25.70
C CYS A 92 -26.21 -13.69 -24.18
N GLY A 93 -25.61 -12.62 -23.67
CA GLY A 93 -26.03 -11.76 -22.54
C GLY A 93 -26.45 -12.31 -21.16
N SER A 94 -26.77 -13.59 -20.97
CA SER A 94 -27.55 -14.05 -19.82
C SER A 94 -27.12 -15.45 -19.37
N GLY A 95 -25.97 -15.56 -18.71
CA GLY A 95 -25.43 -16.85 -18.22
C GLY A 95 -24.74 -16.80 -16.86
N LEU A 96 -25.01 -15.79 -16.03
CA LEU A 96 -24.22 -15.49 -14.84
C LEU A 96 -24.66 -16.19 -13.53
N LEU A 97 -25.64 -17.12 -13.54
CA LEU A 97 -26.28 -17.55 -12.27
C LEU A 97 -26.12 -19.02 -11.85
N LEU A 98 -25.28 -19.84 -12.48
CA LEU A 98 -25.19 -21.27 -12.11
C LEU A 98 -23.83 -21.78 -11.62
N PHE A 99 -22.85 -20.92 -11.35
CA PHE A 99 -21.51 -21.37 -10.93
C PHE A 99 -21.23 -21.33 -9.42
N HIS A 100 -22.20 -20.97 -8.58
CA HIS A 100 -21.95 -20.71 -7.16
C HIS A 100 -22.16 -21.90 -6.19
N THR A 101 -22.53 -23.10 -6.65
CA THR A 101 -22.98 -24.16 -5.71
C THR A 101 -22.06 -25.35 -5.51
N LEU A 102 -20.81 -25.34 -6.00
CA LEU A 102 -19.87 -26.41 -5.69
C LEU A 102 -18.49 -25.82 -5.42
N ASP A 103 -18.02 -25.94 -4.17
CA ASP A 103 -16.73 -25.46 -3.67
C ASP A 103 -15.68 -26.62 -3.64
N PRO A 104 -14.91 -26.84 -4.72
CA PRO A 104 -13.87 -27.87 -4.78
C PRO A 104 -12.53 -27.44 -4.14
N LEU A 105 -12.40 -26.19 -3.67
CA LEU A 105 -11.15 -25.63 -3.15
C LEU A 105 -10.72 -26.25 -1.81
N SER A 106 -11.67 -26.66 -0.96
CA SER A 106 -11.39 -27.25 0.36
C SER A 106 -10.76 -28.66 0.26
N TRP A 107 -11.11 -29.42 -0.78
CA TRP A 107 -10.57 -30.75 -1.03
C TRP A 107 -9.18 -30.71 -1.69
N LEU A 108 -8.96 -29.70 -2.55
CA LEU A 108 -7.68 -29.48 -3.22
C LEU A 108 -6.60 -29.00 -2.23
N SER A 109 -6.96 -28.11 -1.29
CA SER A 109 -6.08 -27.63 -0.22
C SER A 109 -5.48 -28.78 0.62
N LYS A 110 -6.32 -29.72 1.08
CA LYS A 110 -5.89 -30.88 1.90
C LYS A 110 -5.00 -31.87 1.14
N THR A 111 -5.07 -31.87 -0.18
CA THR A 111 -4.25 -32.73 -1.05
C THR A 111 -2.95 -32.05 -1.43
N LEU A 112 -2.95 -30.71 -1.58
CA LEU A 112 -1.76 -29.88 -1.84
C LEU A 112 -0.81 -29.88 -0.63
N GLU A 113 -1.33 -29.78 0.60
CA GLU A 113 -0.52 -29.81 1.83
C GLU A 113 0.26 -31.13 1.97
N LYS A 114 -0.38 -32.26 1.61
CA LYS A 114 0.27 -33.59 1.62
C LYS A 114 1.34 -33.75 0.54
N LEU A 115 1.26 -32.98 -0.54
CA LEU A 115 2.23 -33.01 -1.65
C LEU A 115 3.37 -31.99 -1.48
N GLN A 116 3.12 -30.87 -0.80
CA GLN A 116 4.13 -29.84 -0.50
C GLN A 116 5.18 -30.31 0.51
N MET A 117 4.86 -31.27 1.39
CA MET A 117 5.81 -31.87 2.33
C MET A 117 6.93 -32.72 1.67
N LYS A 118 6.82 -33.05 0.37
CA LYS A 118 7.79 -33.96 -0.30
C LYS A 118 8.55 -33.38 -1.49
N ARG A 119 8.32 -32.12 -1.92
CA ARG A 119 8.99 -31.61 -3.13
C ARG A 119 9.38 -30.13 -3.06
N SER A 120 10.69 -29.92 -2.92
CA SER A 120 11.50 -28.81 -3.44
C SER A 120 11.62 -27.51 -2.64
N MET A 121 12.41 -27.53 -1.56
CA MET A 121 13.03 -26.32 -1.00
C MET A 121 14.03 -25.63 -1.95
N GLY A 122 14.60 -26.34 -2.94
CA GLY A 122 15.58 -25.75 -3.88
C GLY A 122 15.00 -24.85 -4.98
N LYS A 123 13.69 -24.92 -5.27
CA LYS A 123 13.08 -24.06 -6.30
C LYS A 123 12.85 -22.62 -5.80
N LEU A 124 12.55 -22.43 -4.51
CA LEU A 124 12.30 -21.10 -3.95
C LEU A 124 13.56 -20.21 -3.96
N GLU A 125 14.73 -20.80 -3.79
CA GLU A 125 16.01 -20.08 -3.74
C GLU A 125 16.45 -19.58 -5.13
N LEU A 126 16.11 -20.34 -6.18
CA LEU A 126 16.39 -19.98 -7.57
C LEU A 126 15.49 -18.83 -8.05
N TYR A 127 14.20 -18.85 -7.67
CA TYR A 127 13.28 -17.74 -7.94
C TYR A 127 13.69 -16.47 -7.16
N ARG A 128 14.15 -16.59 -5.90
CA ARG A 128 14.68 -15.45 -5.13
C ARG A 128 15.93 -14.84 -5.75
N LYS A 129 16.84 -15.65 -6.31
CA LYS A 129 18.05 -15.17 -6.99
C LYS A 129 17.76 -14.52 -8.35
N LEU A 130 16.75 -14.98 -9.08
CA LEU A 130 16.32 -14.38 -10.35
C LEU A 130 15.59 -13.03 -10.16
N THR A 131 14.72 -12.90 -9.16
CA THR A 131 14.03 -11.63 -8.86
C THR A 131 15.00 -10.56 -8.36
N ASN A 132 15.98 -10.94 -7.55
CA ASN A 132 17.02 -10.03 -7.08
C ASN A 132 18.04 -9.66 -8.20
N GLY A 133 18.27 -10.54 -9.18
CA GLY A 133 19.17 -10.26 -10.31
C GLY A 133 18.61 -9.25 -11.31
N VAL A 134 17.30 -9.29 -11.57
CA VAL A 134 16.63 -8.34 -12.48
C VAL A 134 16.44 -6.96 -11.83
N ALA A 135 16.27 -6.90 -10.50
CA ALA A 135 16.21 -5.64 -9.76
C ALA A 135 17.57 -4.89 -9.74
N VAL A 136 18.69 -5.62 -9.78
CA VAL A 136 20.04 -5.02 -9.76
C VAL A 136 20.49 -4.51 -11.14
N SER A 137 19.94 -5.02 -12.25
CA SER A 137 20.35 -4.57 -13.60
C SER A 137 19.56 -3.38 -14.15
N ALA A 138 18.49 -2.93 -13.49
CA ALA A 138 17.64 -1.83 -13.98
C ALA A 138 17.97 -0.45 -13.37
N VAL A 139 18.87 -0.36 -12.37
CA VAL A 139 19.23 0.92 -11.69
C VAL A 139 20.61 1.44 -12.12
N ALA A 140 21.36 0.69 -12.93
CA ALA A 140 22.66 1.14 -13.42
C ALA A 140 22.57 2.00 -14.69
N SER A 141 21.77 3.07 -14.69
CA SER A 141 21.90 4.13 -15.70
C SER A 141 21.25 5.46 -15.31
N SER A 142 21.72 6.10 -14.23
CA SER A 142 21.95 7.56 -14.20
C SER A 142 22.78 7.94 -12.98
N LYS A 143 23.98 8.45 -13.22
CA LYS A 143 24.82 9.08 -12.19
C LYS A 143 24.32 10.52 -11.97
N MET A 144 23.75 10.80 -10.80
CA MET A 144 24.28 11.73 -9.78
C MET A 144 23.19 12.13 -8.78
N GLY A 145 23.32 11.67 -7.54
CA GLY A 145 23.32 12.60 -6.40
C GLY A 145 22.05 12.86 -5.60
N THR A 146 21.16 11.90 -5.35
CA THR A 146 20.35 11.88 -4.11
C THR A 146 19.86 10.46 -3.88
N GLU A 147 20.10 9.88 -2.71
CA GLU A 147 19.45 8.61 -2.33
C GLU A 147 17.94 8.90 -2.21
N VAL A 148 17.11 8.23 -3.01
CA VAL A 148 15.65 8.44 -3.04
C VAL A 148 14.98 7.16 -2.55
N VAL A 149 14.13 7.29 -1.54
CA VAL A 149 13.31 6.20 -1.01
C VAL A 149 11.96 6.22 -1.71
N LEU A 150 11.58 5.13 -2.36
CA LEU A 150 10.28 4.98 -3.01
C LEU A 150 9.26 4.43 -2.02
N VAL A 151 8.18 5.18 -1.79
CA VAL A 151 7.06 4.80 -0.92
C VAL A 151 5.81 4.73 -1.78
N ASP A 152 5.39 3.52 -2.15
CA ASP A 152 4.27 3.30 -3.09
C ASP A 152 4.43 4.08 -4.41
N ASP A 153 5.58 3.93 -5.06
CA ASP A 153 5.99 4.65 -6.28
C ASP A 153 6.12 6.19 -6.14
N VAL A 154 5.95 6.72 -4.93
CA VAL A 154 6.22 8.14 -4.63
C VAL A 154 7.66 8.32 -4.19
N PRO A 155 8.46 9.18 -4.86
CA PRO A 155 9.83 9.45 -4.47
C PRO A 155 9.92 10.41 -3.28
N PHE A 156 10.56 9.96 -2.22
CA PHE A 156 10.98 10.79 -1.09
C PHE A 156 12.50 10.93 -1.10
N PRO A 157 13.06 12.14 -1.16
CA PRO A 157 14.50 12.33 -1.05
C PRO A 157 14.97 11.88 0.34
N ALA A 158 16.18 11.32 0.47
CA ALA A 158 16.73 10.93 1.76
C ALA A 158 17.07 12.14 2.66
N GLN A 159 17.25 13.32 2.06
CA GLN A 159 17.51 14.56 2.79
C GLN A 159 16.67 15.70 2.23
N LEU A 160 16.16 16.55 3.13
CA LEU A 160 15.55 17.84 2.78
C LEU A 160 16.49 18.97 3.17
N SER A 161 16.75 19.87 2.22
CA SER A 161 17.43 21.13 2.49
C SER A 161 16.43 22.10 3.12
N ALA A 162 16.45 22.17 4.45
CA ALA A 162 15.78 23.20 5.24
C ALA A 162 16.84 24.18 5.80
N THR A 163 16.62 24.71 7.01
CA THR A 163 17.63 25.45 7.79
C THR A 163 18.84 24.57 8.12
N LYS A 164 18.60 23.28 8.36
CA LYS A 164 19.59 22.20 8.50
C LYS A 164 19.22 21.03 7.58
N PRO A 165 20.16 20.15 7.19
CA PRO A 165 19.82 18.96 6.41
C PRO A 165 19.03 17.97 7.27
N LEU A 166 17.72 17.86 7.02
CA LEU A 166 16.85 16.89 7.71
C LEU A 166 16.91 15.55 7.00
N ILE A 167 17.01 14.45 7.74
CA ILE A 167 17.14 13.10 7.20
C ILE A 167 15.79 12.41 7.24
N LEU A 168 15.43 11.70 6.16
CA LEU A 168 14.26 10.83 6.14
C LEU A 168 14.47 9.65 7.10
N LEU A 169 13.80 9.68 8.25
CA LEU A 169 13.90 8.64 9.28
C LEU A 169 12.71 7.68 9.29
N ALA A 170 11.58 8.06 8.72
CA ALA A 170 10.46 7.14 8.60
C ALA A 170 9.69 7.37 7.32
N HIS A 171 9.03 6.31 6.88
CA HIS A 171 8.08 6.37 5.80
C HIS A 171 6.97 5.35 6.02
N GLY A 172 5.80 5.63 5.47
CA GLY A 172 4.66 4.74 5.55
C GLY A 172 3.54 5.17 4.62
N ILE A 173 2.41 4.50 4.75
CA ILE A 173 1.20 4.79 3.97
C ILE A 173 -0.01 4.86 4.90
N THR A 174 -1.04 5.57 4.47
CA THR A 174 -2.40 5.43 5.00
C THR A 174 -3.24 4.67 4.00
N ASP A 175 -3.94 3.67 4.49
CA ASP A 175 -4.74 2.77 3.67
C ASP A 175 -5.99 2.32 4.42
N LEU A 176 -7.02 1.95 3.67
CA LEU A 176 -8.24 1.36 4.19
C LEU A 176 -8.49 0.03 3.50
N GLU A 177 -8.65 -1.02 4.29
CA GLU A 177 -9.05 -2.33 3.78
C GLU A 177 -10.57 -2.41 3.73
N ILE A 178 -11.12 -2.55 2.52
CA ILE A 178 -12.55 -2.79 2.32
C ILE A 178 -12.72 -4.17 1.70
N HIS A 179 -13.26 -5.09 2.50
CA HIS A 179 -13.62 -6.46 2.18
C HIS A 179 -12.43 -7.37 1.78
N TYR A 180 -11.57 -6.97 0.82
CA TYR A 180 -10.28 -7.62 0.46
C TYR A 180 -9.35 -6.67 -0.34
N LEU A 181 -9.76 -5.42 -0.57
CA LEU A 181 -9.02 -4.43 -1.34
C LEU A 181 -8.38 -3.42 -0.40
N GLN A 182 -7.07 -3.28 -0.48
CA GLN A 182 -6.31 -2.25 0.21
C GLN A 182 -6.31 -0.97 -0.64
N ILE A 183 -7.07 0.04 -0.21
CA ILE A 183 -7.13 1.34 -0.87
C ILE A 183 -6.14 2.27 -0.18
N LYS A 184 -5.05 2.60 -0.87
CA LYS A 184 -4.02 3.52 -0.37
C LYS A 184 -4.41 4.97 -0.62
N PHE A 185 -4.39 5.79 0.41
CA PHE A 185 -4.78 7.20 0.34
C PHE A 185 -3.58 8.12 0.24
N THR A 186 -2.61 7.99 1.14
CA THR A 186 -1.44 8.87 1.18
C THR A 186 -0.16 8.08 1.47
N ALA A 187 0.95 8.56 0.92
CA ALA A 187 2.29 8.19 1.34
C ALA A 187 2.81 9.26 2.32
N ILE A 188 3.46 8.84 3.39
CA ILE A 188 4.00 9.70 4.44
C ILE A 188 5.51 9.50 4.49
N GLY A 189 6.25 10.59 4.56
CA GLY A 189 7.68 10.62 4.87
C GLY A 189 7.94 11.56 6.03
N VAL A 190 8.67 11.09 7.04
CA VAL A 190 9.03 11.84 8.25
C VAL A 190 10.52 12.15 8.22
N TYR A 191 10.82 13.43 8.28
CA TYR A 191 12.16 13.98 8.29
C TYR A 191 12.46 14.59 9.65
N LEU A 192 13.62 14.26 10.21
CA LEU A 192 14.02 14.68 11.54
C LEU A 192 15.48 15.15 11.51
N ASP A 193 15.80 16.08 12.41
CA ASP A 193 17.19 16.45 12.69
C ASP A 193 17.91 15.24 13.33
N PRO A 194 19.10 14.81 12.83
CA PRO A 194 19.90 13.75 13.45
C PRO A 194 20.26 13.98 14.94
N GLU A 195 20.18 15.23 15.43
CA GLU A 195 20.33 15.57 16.85
C GLU A 195 19.28 14.88 17.74
N ILE A 196 18.18 14.33 17.19
CA ILE A 196 17.17 13.55 17.92
C ILE A 196 17.76 12.40 18.75
N SER A 197 18.86 11.81 18.26
CA SER A 197 19.56 10.72 18.95
C SER A 197 20.06 11.15 20.34
N THR A 198 20.43 12.41 20.53
CA THR A 198 20.90 12.94 21.82
C THR A 198 19.78 13.02 22.87
N HIS A 199 18.54 13.26 22.42
CA HIS A 199 17.36 13.33 23.29
C HIS A 199 16.84 11.95 23.68
N LEU A 200 17.05 10.93 22.84
CA LEU A 200 16.51 9.58 23.04
C LEU A 200 17.51 8.58 23.66
N GLN A 201 18.56 9.07 24.32
CA GLN A 201 19.61 8.21 24.91
C GLN A 201 19.06 7.20 25.94
N ARG A 202 17.94 7.51 26.60
CA ARG A 202 17.29 6.58 27.55
C ARG A 202 16.76 5.30 26.90
N TRP A 203 16.56 5.32 25.57
CA TRP A 203 16.08 4.19 24.78
C TRP A 203 17.19 3.42 24.07
N LYS A 204 18.44 3.77 24.34
CA LYS A 204 19.61 3.13 23.73
C LYS A 204 19.63 1.62 24.02
N GLY A 205 19.83 0.84 22.97
CA GLY A 205 19.94 -0.63 23.06
C GLY A 205 18.62 -1.39 23.10
N ARG A 206 17.45 -0.73 23.07
CA ARG A 206 16.16 -1.41 22.94
C ARG A 206 15.94 -1.94 21.53
N ALA A 207 15.24 -3.08 21.43
CA ALA A 207 14.86 -3.64 20.14
C ALA A 207 13.78 -2.77 19.47
N ALA A 208 13.87 -2.64 18.15
CA ALA A 208 12.91 -1.86 17.36
C ALA A 208 11.46 -2.33 17.53
N GLY A 209 11.25 -3.64 17.71
CA GLY A 209 9.90 -4.21 17.92
C GLY A 209 9.28 -3.75 19.24
N ASP A 210 10.09 -3.62 20.29
CA ASP A 210 9.64 -3.14 21.60
C ASP A 210 9.34 -1.64 21.54
N LEU A 211 10.23 -0.86 20.92
CA LEU A 211 10.03 0.58 20.72
C LEU A 211 8.80 0.91 19.88
N ALA A 212 8.45 0.06 18.91
CA ALA A 212 7.27 0.25 18.08
C ALA A 212 5.94 0.12 18.86
N GLN A 213 5.96 -0.48 20.05
CA GLN A 213 4.78 -0.66 20.91
C GLN A 213 4.83 0.23 22.16
N ASP A 214 5.90 1.00 22.35
CA ASP A 214 6.12 1.81 23.55
C ASP A 214 5.68 3.25 23.30
N ASP A 215 4.51 3.62 23.84
CA ASP A 215 3.97 4.98 23.68
C ASP A 215 4.80 6.05 24.42
N GLU A 216 5.56 5.67 25.46
CA GLU A 216 6.44 6.60 26.18
C GLU A 216 7.64 6.99 25.30
N PHE A 217 8.14 6.05 24.49
CA PHE A 217 9.17 6.34 23.48
C PHE A 217 8.69 7.38 22.47
N PHE A 218 7.48 7.22 21.93
CA PHE A 218 6.91 8.18 20.99
C PHE A 218 6.59 9.53 21.63
N SER A 219 6.21 9.55 22.91
CA SER A 219 6.08 10.80 23.68
C SER A 219 7.40 11.58 23.74
N ASP A 220 8.53 10.91 23.96
CA ASP A 220 9.84 11.58 23.93
C ASP A 220 10.25 12.05 22.55
N VAL A 221 9.94 11.27 21.51
CA VAL A 221 10.16 11.69 20.12
C VAL A 221 9.38 12.97 19.83
N VAL A 222 8.16 13.09 20.36
CA VAL A 222 7.32 14.27 20.19
C VAL A 222 7.88 15.47 20.95
N SER A 223 8.21 15.29 22.23
CA SER A 223 8.69 16.35 23.11
C SER A 223 10.14 16.78 22.83
N ALA A 224 10.92 16.00 22.08
CA ALA A 224 12.28 16.38 21.69
C ALA A 224 12.29 17.71 20.93
N GLY A 225 13.09 18.67 21.39
CA GLY A 225 13.19 20.03 20.85
C GLY A 225 13.95 20.12 19.52
N VAL A 226 13.71 19.21 18.58
CA VAL A 226 14.35 19.16 17.26
C VAL A 226 13.38 19.53 16.15
N GLU A 227 13.92 20.01 15.03
CA GLU A 227 13.15 20.29 13.81
C GLU A 227 12.61 18.98 13.21
N LYS A 228 11.30 18.96 12.91
CA LYS A 228 10.60 17.82 12.34
C LYS A 228 9.76 18.27 11.16
N VAL A 229 9.79 17.49 10.08
CA VAL A 229 8.96 17.74 8.90
C VAL A 229 8.25 16.46 8.52
N VAL A 230 6.92 16.48 8.48
CA VAL A 230 6.10 15.38 7.99
C VAL A 230 5.57 15.75 6.61
N LYS A 231 6.04 15.04 5.59
CA LYS A 231 5.61 15.22 4.20
C LYS A 231 4.60 14.14 3.84
N VAL A 232 3.40 14.54 3.46
CA VAL A 232 2.31 13.68 3.04
C VAL A 232 2.04 13.92 1.56
N VAL A 233 2.07 12.85 0.76
CA VAL A 233 1.79 12.89 -0.68
C VAL A 233 0.53 12.08 -0.95
N VAL A 234 -0.42 12.69 -1.64
CA VAL A 234 -1.73 12.10 -1.93
C VAL A 234 -1.60 11.10 -3.07
N ILE A 235 -1.95 9.85 -2.81
CA ILE A 235 -1.98 8.76 -3.81
C ILE A 235 -3.37 8.67 -4.44
N LYS A 236 -4.42 8.73 -3.60
CA LYS A 236 -5.81 8.71 -4.01
C LYS A 236 -6.47 10.04 -3.70
N GLU A 237 -7.21 10.56 -4.67
CA GLU A 237 -7.90 11.83 -4.53
C GLU A 237 -8.90 11.80 -3.37
N ILE A 238 -8.82 12.82 -2.52
CA ILE A 238 -9.76 13.05 -1.42
C ILE A 238 -10.16 14.53 -1.41
N LYS A 239 -11.33 14.85 -0.85
CA LYS A 239 -11.68 16.26 -0.65
C LYS A 239 -10.89 16.80 0.54
N GLY A 240 -10.39 18.03 0.43
CA GLY A 240 -9.72 18.69 1.55
C GLY A 240 -10.59 18.76 2.81
N SER A 241 -11.91 18.93 2.65
CA SER A 241 -12.86 18.83 3.76
C SER A 241 -12.84 17.48 4.48
N GLN A 242 -12.65 16.36 3.78
CA GLN A 242 -12.56 15.03 4.42
C GLN A 242 -11.28 14.90 5.23
N PHE A 243 -10.15 15.34 4.67
CA PHE A 243 -8.87 15.35 5.37
C PHE A 243 -8.89 16.28 6.59
N GLY A 244 -9.45 17.48 6.41
CA GLY A 244 -9.57 18.49 7.46
C GLY A 244 -10.43 18.01 8.64
N VAL A 245 -11.56 17.33 8.37
CA VAL A 245 -12.42 16.77 9.44
C VAL A 245 -11.71 15.64 10.20
N GLN A 246 -10.94 14.78 9.52
CA GLN A 246 -10.16 13.74 10.22
C GLN A 246 -9.09 14.34 11.13
N LEU A 247 -8.43 15.40 10.65
CA LEU A 247 -7.45 16.15 11.42
C LEU A 247 -8.09 16.86 12.62
N GLU A 248 -9.17 17.62 12.39
CA GLU A 248 -9.91 18.36 13.42
C GLU A 248 -10.43 17.44 14.52
N SER A 249 -11.18 16.39 14.17
CA SER A 249 -11.71 15.44 15.15
C SER A 249 -10.60 14.83 16.01
N THR A 250 -9.49 14.41 15.41
CA THR A 250 -8.38 13.80 16.16
C THR A 250 -7.68 14.81 17.07
N VAL A 251 -7.45 16.04 16.61
CA VAL A 251 -6.80 17.10 17.39
C VAL A 251 -7.70 17.54 18.54
N ARG A 252 -8.98 17.80 18.28
CA ARG A 252 -9.96 18.18 19.29
C ARG A 252 -10.10 17.11 20.37
N ASP A 253 -10.25 15.84 19.98
CA ASP A 253 -10.39 14.74 20.94
C ASP A 253 -9.15 14.59 21.85
N ARG A 254 -7.96 14.99 21.37
CA ARG A 254 -6.73 14.98 22.18
C ARG A 254 -6.62 16.18 23.11
N LEU A 255 -6.91 17.37 22.61
CA LEU A 255 -6.91 18.58 23.43
C LEU A 255 -7.94 18.48 24.57
N ALA A 256 -9.11 17.90 24.28
CA ALA A 256 -10.14 17.63 25.27
C ALA A 256 -9.71 16.60 26.33
N GLN A 257 -8.87 15.62 25.97
CA GLN A 257 -8.33 14.65 26.93
C GLN A 257 -7.29 15.24 27.87
N GLU A 258 -6.59 16.28 27.43
CA GLU A 258 -5.56 16.97 28.21
C GLU A 258 -6.13 18.21 28.93
N ASP A 259 -7.46 18.41 28.92
CA ASP A 259 -8.16 19.58 29.46
C ASP A 259 -7.62 20.93 28.94
N ASN A 260 -7.08 20.93 27.71
CA ASN A 260 -6.43 22.07 27.07
C ASN A 260 -7.24 22.65 25.89
N TYR A 261 -8.52 22.31 25.76
CA TYR A 261 -9.37 22.78 24.68
C TYR A 261 -10.19 24.01 25.12
N ASN A 262 -9.65 25.20 24.87
CA ASN A 262 -10.32 26.48 25.12
C ASN A 262 -10.61 27.22 23.80
N ASP A 263 -11.14 28.44 23.89
CA ASP A 263 -11.51 29.28 22.75
C ASP A 263 -10.33 29.52 21.78
N ASP A 264 -9.11 29.69 22.30
CA ASP A 264 -7.90 29.92 21.49
C ASP A 264 -7.51 28.68 20.66
N GLU A 265 -7.56 27.50 21.27
CA GLU A 265 -7.34 26.22 20.57
C GLU A 265 -8.44 25.94 19.55
N GLU A 266 -9.70 26.17 19.92
CA GLU A 266 -10.86 25.99 19.04
C GLU A 266 -10.74 26.86 17.78
N ALA A 267 -10.45 28.16 17.94
CA ALA A 267 -10.26 29.08 16.82
C ALA A 267 -9.11 28.64 15.90
N CYS A 268 -8.03 28.11 16.46
CA CYS A 268 -6.90 27.61 15.68
C CYS A 268 -7.26 26.33 14.89
N VAL A 269 -8.00 25.41 15.51
CA VAL A 269 -8.49 24.19 14.86
C VAL A 269 -9.48 24.52 13.74
N GLU A 270 -10.37 25.49 13.95
CA GLU A 270 -11.30 25.98 12.92
C GLU A 270 -10.56 26.60 11.73
N ALA A 271 -9.51 27.40 11.97
CA ALA A 271 -8.69 27.99 10.91
C ALA A 271 -8.02 26.90 10.04
N ILE A 272 -7.53 25.82 10.67
CA ILE A 272 -6.98 24.66 9.96
C ILE A 272 -8.06 23.96 9.13
N LEU A 273 -9.26 23.77 9.70
CA LEU A 273 -10.38 23.17 8.99
C LEU A 273 -10.77 23.98 7.75
N GLN A 274 -10.92 25.30 7.90
CA GLN A 274 -11.24 26.21 6.80
C GLN A 274 -10.15 26.20 5.72
N PHE A 275 -8.87 26.17 6.12
CA PHE A 275 -7.75 26.05 5.19
C PHE A 275 -7.92 24.83 4.31
N PHE A 276 -8.15 23.64 4.89
CA PHE A 276 -8.32 22.41 4.11
C PHE A 276 -9.65 22.34 3.35
N GLN A 277 -10.74 22.91 3.84
CA GLN A 277 -12.03 22.95 3.13
C GLN A 277 -11.92 23.62 1.75
N SER A 278 -11.09 24.66 1.64
CA SER A 278 -10.85 25.37 0.38
C SER A 278 -9.97 24.59 -0.62
N LYS A 279 -9.33 23.49 -0.20
CA LYS A 279 -8.35 22.76 -1.01
C LYS A 279 -8.92 21.47 -1.58
N TYR A 280 -8.40 21.11 -2.75
CA TYR A 280 -8.70 19.84 -3.40
C TYR A 280 -7.41 19.01 -3.50
N LEU A 281 -7.41 17.85 -2.84
CA LEU A 281 -6.25 16.96 -2.73
C LEU A 281 -6.26 16.01 -3.93
N ASN A 282 -5.75 16.50 -5.06
CA ASN A 282 -5.54 15.70 -6.26
C ASN A 282 -4.41 14.68 -6.07
N LYS A 283 -4.33 13.68 -6.94
CA LYS A 283 -3.21 12.74 -6.97
C LYS A 283 -1.88 13.51 -7.18
N GLY A 284 -0.91 13.25 -6.31
CA GLY A 284 0.39 13.93 -6.29
C GLY A 284 0.40 15.28 -5.58
N SER A 285 -0.72 15.74 -5.02
CA SER A 285 -0.73 16.89 -4.10
C SER A 285 0.13 16.57 -2.87
N THR A 286 0.88 17.56 -2.41
CA THR A 286 1.77 17.42 -1.25
C THR A 286 1.28 18.34 -0.14
N ILE A 287 1.23 17.80 1.08
CA ILE A 287 1.07 18.54 2.32
C ILE A 287 2.36 18.35 3.11
N ALA A 288 2.99 19.42 3.59
CA ALA A 288 4.12 19.35 4.48
C ALA A 288 3.79 20.05 5.79
N PHE A 289 3.90 19.31 6.90
CA PHE A 289 3.79 19.83 8.24
C PHE A 289 5.20 20.09 8.76
N HIS A 290 5.53 21.35 9.01
CA HIS A 290 6.81 21.78 9.54
C HIS A 290 6.67 22.12 11.03
N PHE A 291 7.43 21.44 11.86
CA PHE A 291 7.51 21.64 13.30
C PHE A 291 8.93 22.10 13.66
N PRO A 292 9.20 23.42 13.58
CA PRO A 292 10.49 23.95 14.00
C PRO A 292 10.63 23.86 15.53
N PRO A 293 11.86 23.90 16.07
CA PRO A 293 12.06 23.99 17.51
C PRO A 293 11.45 25.29 18.06
N ALA A 294 10.92 25.23 19.28
CA ALA A 294 10.38 26.40 19.97
C ALA A 294 11.44 27.52 20.03
N PRO A 295 11.05 28.80 19.88
CA PRO A 295 9.69 29.35 19.93
C PRO A 295 9.00 29.52 18.56
N SER A 296 9.55 28.94 17.49
CA SER A 296 8.96 29.15 16.15
C SER A 296 7.62 28.40 16.01
N PRO A 297 6.58 29.03 15.43
CA PRO A 297 5.28 28.38 15.23
C PRO A 297 5.36 27.31 14.14
N ALA A 298 4.52 26.28 14.26
CA ALA A 298 4.39 25.24 13.25
C ALA A 298 3.73 25.78 11.97
N ARG A 299 4.00 25.14 10.84
CA ARG A 299 3.50 25.58 9.52
C ARG A 299 2.94 24.40 8.74
N ILE A 300 1.80 24.61 8.11
CA ILE A 300 1.19 23.65 7.19
C ILE A 300 1.32 24.21 5.79
N VAL A 301 2.07 23.52 4.94
CA VAL A 301 2.31 23.92 3.55
C VAL A 301 1.56 22.97 2.64
N PHE A 302 0.67 23.48 1.80
CA PHE A 302 -0.06 22.72 0.80
C PHE A 302 0.34 23.16 -0.61
N GLY A 303 0.74 22.21 -1.45
CA GLY A 303 1.04 22.46 -2.86
C GLY A 303 2.40 21.94 -3.29
N LYS A 304 2.73 22.15 -4.56
CA LYS A 304 4.08 21.94 -5.09
C LYS A 304 4.90 23.20 -4.81
N GLN A 305 6.23 23.06 -4.76
CA GLN A 305 7.17 24.08 -4.28
C GLN A 305 6.97 25.48 -4.91
N ASP A 306 6.46 25.56 -6.15
CA ASP A 306 6.23 26.81 -6.87
C ASP A 306 4.85 27.48 -6.62
N ASP A 307 3.83 26.74 -6.18
CA ASP A 307 2.43 27.20 -5.95
C ASP A 307 1.96 26.91 -4.51
N ALA A 308 2.89 26.90 -3.56
CA ALA A 308 2.64 26.46 -2.20
C ALA A 308 1.84 27.49 -1.38
N THR A 309 0.69 27.09 -0.83
CA THR A 309 -0.03 27.87 0.18
C THR A 309 0.45 27.47 1.58
N THR A 310 0.77 28.43 2.43
CA THR A 310 1.20 28.18 3.82
C THR A 310 0.19 28.70 4.82
N LEU A 311 -0.14 27.90 5.83
CA LEU A 311 -0.88 28.27 7.02
C LEU A 311 0.06 28.25 8.23
N LEU A 312 0.00 29.30 9.05
CA LEU A 312 0.71 29.38 10.32
C LEU A 312 -0.17 28.78 11.43
N VAL A 313 0.40 27.89 12.24
CA VAL A 313 -0.26 27.33 13.43
C VAL A 313 0.38 27.99 14.64
N GLU A 314 -0.27 29.04 15.15
CA GLU A 314 0.26 29.88 16.24
C GLU A 314 0.15 29.21 17.60
N ASN A 315 -0.87 28.36 17.80
CA ASN A 315 -1.09 27.68 19.07
C ASN A 315 -0.18 26.44 19.21
N ALA A 316 0.61 26.40 20.29
CA ALA A 316 1.57 25.33 20.57
C ALA A 316 0.89 23.99 20.90
N ASN A 317 -0.22 24.00 21.64
CA ASN A 317 -0.98 22.79 21.99
C ASN A 317 -1.54 22.12 20.74
N VAL A 318 -2.10 22.93 19.83
CA VAL A 318 -2.60 22.45 18.53
C VAL A 318 -1.45 21.89 17.69
N ALA A 319 -0.31 22.58 17.61
CA ALA A 319 0.86 22.08 16.89
C ALA A 319 1.36 20.73 17.42
N GLU A 320 1.45 20.57 18.74
CA GLU A 320 1.83 19.31 19.38
C GLU A 320 0.81 18.20 19.12
N ALA A 321 -0.50 18.51 19.18
CA ALA A 321 -1.56 17.56 18.89
C ALA A 321 -1.50 17.03 17.44
N ILE A 322 -1.19 17.90 16.47
CA ILE A 322 -0.95 17.50 15.06
C ILE A 322 0.33 16.67 14.95
N GLN A 323 1.39 17.02 15.67
CA GLN A 323 2.63 16.27 15.67
C GLN A 323 2.42 14.84 16.21
N LYS A 324 1.71 14.70 17.34
CA LYS A 324 1.29 13.40 17.89
C LYS A 324 0.41 12.63 16.88
N TRP A 325 -0.23 13.28 15.91
CA TRP A 325 -1.15 12.58 14.97
C TRP A 325 -0.38 11.70 14.00
N TYR A 326 0.85 12.10 13.65
CA TYR A 326 1.75 11.29 12.83
C TYR A 326 2.77 10.52 13.67
N LEU A 327 3.25 11.09 14.77
CA LEU A 327 4.39 10.56 15.54
C LEU A 327 4.00 9.95 16.89
N GLY A 328 2.72 9.94 17.26
CA GLY A 328 2.24 9.52 18.58
C GLY A 328 2.02 8.01 18.74
N GLY A 329 2.89 7.17 18.18
CA GLY A 329 2.90 5.74 18.46
C GLY A 329 1.61 5.02 18.06
N SER A 330 0.99 4.37 19.05
CA SER A 330 -0.25 3.60 18.90
C SER A 330 -1.44 4.43 18.43
N ARG A 331 -1.42 5.74 18.71
CA ARG A 331 -2.47 6.71 18.33
C ARG A 331 -2.16 7.42 17.01
N GLY A 332 -1.09 7.02 16.32
CA GLY A 332 -0.70 7.59 15.04
C GLY A 332 -1.63 7.18 13.89
N VAL A 333 -1.72 8.02 12.87
CA VAL A 333 -2.58 7.79 11.69
C VAL A 333 -2.11 6.61 10.83
N SER A 334 -0.84 6.21 10.93
CA SER A 334 -0.22 5.21 10.07
C SER A 334 0.68 4.26 10.87
N PRO A 335 0.22 3.01 11.13
CA PRO A 335 1.03 2.01 11.83
C PRO A 335 2.34 1.68 11.10
N THR A 336 2.34 1.72 9.76
CA THR A 336 3.54 1.50 8.95
C THR A 336 4.58 2.59 9.16
N THR A 337 4.14 3.85 9.33
CA THR A 337 5.02 4.98 9.64
C THR A 337 5.60 4.84 11.04
N THR A 338 4.77 4.49 12.03
CA THR A 338 5.20 4.24 13.42
C THR A 338 6.26 3.13 13.51
N SER A 339 6.03 2.00 12.83
CA SER A 339 6.98 0.88 12.80
C SER A 339 8.29 1.28 12.12
N SER A 340 8.22 1.95 10.96
CA SER A 340 9.40 2.44 10.23
C SER A 340 10.23 3.40 11.08
N LEU A 341 9.57 4.30 11.82
CA LEU A 341 10.23 5.26 12.71
C LEU A 341 10.98 4.57 13.85
N ALA A 342 10.34 3.61 14.53
CA ALA A 342 10.97 2.84 15.59
C ALA A 342 12.18 2.04 15.09
N HIS A 343 12.09 1.43 13.90
CA HIS A 343 13.19 0.68 13.30
C HIS A 343 14.42 1.56 13.00
N HIS A 344 14.23 2.70 12.37
CA HIS A 344 15.35 3.58 12.03
C HIS A 344 15.94 4.28 13.26
N LEU A 345 15.11 4.70 14.21
CA LEU A 345 15.58 5.30 15.46
C LEU A 345 16.34 4.28 16.33
N ALA A 346 15.88 3.03 16.43
CA ALA A 346 16.64 1.97 17.08
C ALA A 346 18.02 1.78 16.42
N GLY A 347 18.06 1.79 15.08
CA GLY A 347 19.30 1.74 14.30
C GLY A 347 20.24 2.90 14.59
N LEU A 348 19.72 4.12 14.76
CA LEU A 348 20.52 5.29 15.12
C LEU A 348 21.03 5.24 16.58
N LEU A 349 20.19 4.78 17.51
CA LEU A 349 20.53 4.68 18.92
C LEU A 349 21.50 3.53 19.23
N SER A 350 21.57 2.52 18.37
CA SER A 350 22.53 1.43 18.49
C SER A 350 23.97 1.81 18.11
N LYS A 351 24.17 2.97 17.47
CA LYS A 351 25.50 3.51 17.14
C LYS A 351 26.14 4.24 18.31
#